data_AF-I0YJU0-F1
#
_entry.id   AF-I0YJU0-F1
#
_cell.length_a   1.000
_cell.length_b   1.000
_cell.length_c   1.000
_cell.angle_alpha   90.00
_cell.angle_beta   90.00
_cell.angle_gamma   90.00
#
_symmetry.space_group_name_H-M   'P 1'
#
loop_
_entity.id
_entity.type
_entity.pdbx_description
1 polymer ?
#
loop_
_entity_poly.entity_id
_entity_poly.type
_entity_poly.pdbx_seq_one_letter_code
_entity_poly.pdbx_strand_id
1 'polypeptide(L)'
;MEDDSAAVLKKIMDEGIFDDLRKTVIAHLKKNEALQRFTEDRVLNSKTLQGESARTMDKSALFGKLRKELENSVLDQALQATWEILADKEIGMPELIETKVHETLCELHEERAAARMVPKYEG
;
A
#
# COMPACT_ATOMS: atom_id res chain seq x y z
N MET A 1 28.11 -1.51 13.77
CA MET A 1 27.09 -2.34 13.13
C MET A 1 26.90 -1.75 11.76
N GLU A 2 27.12 -2.53 10.70
CA GLU A 2 26.85 -2.06 9.34
C GLU A 2 25.34 -1.82 9.24
N ASP A 3 24.92 -0.68 8.69
CA ASP A 3 23.50 -0.37 8.53
C ASP A 3 22.94 -1.18 7.35
N ASP A 4 22.35 -2.33 7.67
CA ASP A 4 21.78 -3.24 6.67
C ASP A 4 20.39 -2.82 6.19
N SER A 5 19.83 -1.73 6.74
CA SER A 5 18.46 -1.29 6.42
C SER A 5 18.28 -1.03 4.93
N ALA A 6 19.26 -0.40 4.27
CA ALA A 6 19.19 -0.13 2.84
C ALA A 6 19.26 -1.41 1.98
N ALA A 7 20.07 -2.39 2.40
CA ALA A 7 20.19 -3.68 1.69
C ALA A 7 18.92 -4.52 1.85
N VAL A 8 18.37 -4.56 3.06
CA VAL A 8 17.09 -5.23 3.35
C VAL A 8 15.96 -4.61 2.54
N LEU A 9 15.82 -3.28 2.55
CA LEU A 9 14.79 -2.60 1.76
C LEU A 9 14.93 -2.87 0.27
N LYS A 10 16.16 -2.81 -0.26
CA LYS A 10 16.42 -3.13 -1.67
C LYS A 10 15.98 -4.55 -2.01
N LYS A 11 16.35 -5.54 -1.20
CA LYS A 11 15.99 -6.94 -1.43
C LYS A 11 14.47 -7.17 -1.33
N ILE A 12 13.81 -6.60 -0.32
CA ILE A 12 12.33 -6.63 -0.19
C ILE A 12 11.63 -6.07 -1.43
N MET A 13 12.16 -4.99 -2.02
CA MET A 13 11.62 -4.42 -3.26
C MET A 13 11.89 -5.33 -4.47
N ASP A 14 13.12 -5.81 -4.62
CA ASP A 14 13.55 -6.65 -5.75
C ASP A 14 12.79 -7.99 -5.79
N GLU A 15 12.44 -8.55 -4.62
CA GLU A 15 11.69 -9.81 -4.50
C GLU A 15 10.17 -9.65 -4.57
N GLY A 16 9.66 -8.42 -4.70
CA GLY A 16 8.22 -8.15 -4.78
C GLY A 16 7.47 -8.32 -3.47
N ILE A 17 8.16 -8.51 -2.34
CA ILE A 17 7.55 -8.61 -1.00
C ILE A 17 6.73 -7.36 -0.68
N PHE A 18 7.24 -6.18 -1.05
CA PHE A 18 6.50 -4.92 -0.87
C PHE A 18 5.18 -4.88 -1.66
N ASP A 19 5.18 -5.44 -2.88
CA ASP A 19 3.98 -5.50 -3.71
C ASP A 19 2.96 -6.49 -3.14
N ASP A 20 3.40 -7.60 -2.54
CA ASP A 20 2.51 -8.55 -1.87
C ASP A 20 1.88 -7.95 -0.61
N LEU A 21 2.64 -7.22 0.20
CA LEU A 21 2.10 -6.43 1.31
C LEU A 21 1.06 -5.42 0.81
N ARG A 22 1.36 -4.71 -0.28
CA ARG A 22 0.41 -3.76 -0.90
C ARG A 22 -0.88 -4.45 -1.36
N LYS A 23 -0.80 -5.64 -1.97
CA LYS A 23 -1.97 -6.43 -2.38
C LYS A 23 -2.85 -6.79 -1.18
N THR A 24 -2.24 -7.21 -0.07
CA THR A 24 -2.95 -7.53 1.17
C THR A 24 -3.69 -6.30 1.70
N VAL A 25 -3.02 -5.16 1.83
CA VAL A 25 -3.64 -3.90 2.27
C VAL A 25 -4.82 -3.53 1.37
N ILE A 26 -4.67 -3.60 0.04
CA ILE A 26 -5.75 -3.31 -0.92
C ILE A 26 -6.92 -4.27 -0.73
N ALA A 27 -6.67 -5.55 -0.47
CA ALA A 27 -7.72 -6.53 -0.23
C ALA A 27 -8.53 -6.22 1.05
N HIS A 28 -7.88 -5.74 2.10
CA HIS A 28 -8.54 -5.26 3.32
C HIS A 28 -9.32 -3.96 3.09
N LEU A 29 -8.73 -2.98 2.40
CA LEU A 29 -9.42 -1.73 2.06
C LEU A 29 -10.70 -1.96 1.24
N LYS A 30 -10.68 -2.90 0.28
CA LYS A 30 -11.86 -3.27 -0.52
C LYS A 30 -13.01 -3.85 0.31
N LYS A 31 -12.72 -4.39 1.50
CA LYS A 31 -13.70 -4.95 2.43
C LYS A 31 -14.01 -4.00 3.59
N ASN A 32 -13.42 -2.81 3.62
CA ASN A 32 -13.62 -1.83 4.67
C ASN A 32 -14.98 -1.14 4.50
N GLU A 33 -15.98 -1.58 5.27
CA GLU A 33 -17.33 -1.03 5.21
C GLU A 33 -17.38 0.46 5.57
N ALA A 34 -16.51 0.92 6.48
CA ALA A 34 -16.49 2.33 6.87
C ALA A 34 -16.04 3.22 5.71
N LEU A 35 -14.98 2.82 4.99
CA LEU A 35 -14.52 3.51 3.77
C LEU A 35 -15.56 3.44 2.65
N GLN A 36 -16.24 2.31 2.49
CA GLN A 36 -17.33 2.16 1.52
C GLN A 36 -18.47 3.14 1.83
N ARG A 37 -19.01 3.12 3.06
CA ARG A 37 -20.10 4.01 3.49
C ARG A 37 -19.71 5.48 3.40
N PHE A 38 -18.48 5.81 3.77
CA PHE A 38 -17.96 7.17 3.63
C PHE A 38 -17.95 7.62 2.16
N THR A 39 -17.49 6.75 1.25
CA THR A 39 -17.44 7.05 -0.18
C THR A 39 -18.85 7.20 -0.76
N GLU A 40 -19.78 6.32 -0.38
CA GLU A 40 -21.20 6.41 -0.78
C GLU A 40 -21.83 7.73 -0.32
N ASP A 41 -21.63 8.12 0.94
CA ASP A 41 -22.12 9.39 1.49
C ASP A 41 -21.57 10.60 0.72
N ARG A 42 -20.27 10.58 0.40
CA ARG A 42 -19.63 11.64 -0.40
C ARG A 42 -20.22 11.75 -1.80
N VAL A 43 -20.55 10.63 -2.44
CA VAL A 43 -21.18 10.62 -3.76
C VAL A 43 -22.62 11.13 -3.67
N LEU A 44 -23.40 10.69 -2.68
CA LEU A 44 -24.79 11.13 -2.49
C LEU A 44 -24.90 12.64 -2.23
N ASN A 45 -23.93 13.20 -1.51
CA ASN A 45 -23.86 14.62 -1.18
C ASN A 45 -23.01 15.45 -2.18
N SER A 46 -22.66 14.89 -3.34
CA SER A 46 -21.83 15.59 -4.33
C SER A 46 -22.55 16.80 -4.93
N LYS A 47 -21.88 17.94 -4.92
CA LYS A 47 -22.32 19.16 -5.62
C LYS A 47 -22.34 18.96 -7.12
N THR A 48 -21.37 18.22 -7.65
CA THR A 48 -21.29 17.89 -9.08
C THR A 48 -22.54 17.12 -9.53
N LEU A 49 -23.01 16.14 -8.77
CA LEU A 49 -24.19 15.34 -9.12
C LEU A 49 -25.51 16.03 -8.80
N GLN A 50 -25.56 16.85 -7.74
CA GLN A 50 -26.76 17.61 -7.38
C GLN A 50 -26.99 18.85 -8.26
N GLY A 51 -25.95 19.33 -8.95
CA GLY A 51 -26.03 20.49 -9.83
C GLY A 51 -26.82 20.21 -11.11
N GLU A 52 -27.54 21.23 -11.61
CA GLU A 52 -28.35 21.13 -12.83
C GLU A 52 -27.52 20.71 -14.07
N SER A 53 -26.24 21.10 -14.10
CA SER A 53 -25.30 20.73 -15.16
C SER A 53 -25.04 19.22 -15.25
N ALA A 54 -25.31 18.44 -14.20
CA ALA A 54 -25.10 17.00 -14.23
C ALA A 54 -25.90 16.30 -15.33
N ARG A 55 -27.06 16.87 -15.71
CA ARG A 55 -27.96 16.32 -16.74
C ARG A 55 -27.54 16.66 -18.17
N THR A 56 -26.70 17.67 -18.34
CA THR A 56 -26.31 18.20 -19.67
C THR A 56 -24.85 17.92 -20.01
N MET A 57 -24.01 17.61 -19.01
CA MET A 57 -22.62 17.24 -19.22
C MET A 57 -22.49 15.84 -19.83
N ASP A 58 -21.47 15.65 -20.67
CA ASP A 58 -21.08 14.31 -21.09
C ASP A 58 -20.51 13.51 -19.92
N LYS A 59 -20.58 12.17 -20.05
CA LYS A 59 -20.21 11.23 -19.00
C LYS A 59 -18.75 11.41 -18.52
N SER A 60 -17.81 11.69 -19.43
CA SER A 60 -16.40 11.83 -19.08
C SER A 60 -16.16 13.10 -18.28
N ALA A 61 -16.73 14.22 -18.72
CA ALA A 61 -16.63 15.49 -18.03
C ALA A 61 -17.32 15.45 -16.65
N LEU A 62 -18.45 14.74 -16.53
CA LEU A 62 -19.14 14.53 -15.25
C LEU A 62 -18.27 13.75 -14.27
N PHE A 63 -17.73 12.60 -14.67
CA PHE A 63 -16.84 11.81 -13.80
C PHE A 63 -15.53 12.53 -13.50
N GLY A 64 -15.00 13.31 -14.44
CA GLY A 64 -13.81 14.14 -14.22
C GLY A 64 -14.04 15.19 -13.13
N LYS A 65 -15.19 15.87 -13.14
CA LYS A 65 -15.55 16.83 -12.08
C LYS A 65 -15.84 16.14 -10.74
N LEU A 66 -16.60 15.04 -10.76
CA LEU A 66 -16.92 14.28 -9.57
C LEU A 66 -15.65 13.75 -8.88
N ARG A 67 -14.71 13.22 -9.67
CA ARG A 67 -13.40 12.81 -9.17
C ARG A 67 -12.67 13.98 -8.53
N LYS A 68 -12.51 15.11 -9.23
CA LYS A 68 -11.83 16.29 -8.68
C LYS A 68 -12.45 16.79 -7.38
N GLU A 69 -13.77 16.69 -7.25
CA GLU A 69 -14.48 17.08 -6.03
C GLU A 69 -14.18 16.14 -4.86
N LEU A 70 -14.21 14.83 -5.10
CA LEU A 70 -14.22 13.82 -4.03
C LEU A 70 -12.84 13.21 -3.73
N GLU A 71 -11.91 13.26 -4.69
CA GLU A 71 -10.64 12.52 -4.68
C GLU A 71 -9.85 12.73 -3.39
N ASN A 72 -9.55 13.99 -3.03
CA ASN A 72 -8.76 14.26 -1.83
C ASN A 72 -9.45 13.74 -0.56
N SER A 73 -10.76 13.98 -0.40
CA SER A 73 -11.47 13.53 0.80
C SER A 73 -11.53 12.01 0.92
N VAL A 74 -11.69 11.28 -0.19
CA VAL A 74 -11.73 9.82 -0.18
C VAL A 74 -10.31 9.25 0.00
N LEU A 75 -9.30 9.87 -0.61
CA LEU A 75 -7.91 9.49 -0.43
C LEU A 75 -7.45 9.66 1.02
N ASP A 76 -7.80 10.77 1.68
CA ASP A 76 -7.45 11.00 3.09
C ASP A 76 -8.05 9.92 4.00
N GLN A 77 -9.32 9.56 3.78
CA GLN A 77 -9.96 8.47 4.53
C GLN A 77 -9.34 7.10 4.23
N ALA A 78 -8.96 6.85 2.97
CA ALA A 78 -8.28 5.61 2.58
C ALA A 78 -6.87 5.52 3.17
N LEU A 79 -6.14 6.63 3.28
CA LEU A 79 -4.83 6.71 3.93
C LEU A 79 -4.94 6.38 5.42
N GLN A 80 -5.94 6.95 6.10
CA GLN A 80 -6.22 6.64 7.50
C GLN A 80 -6.54 5.15 7.69
N ALA A 81 -7.46 4.60 6.89
CA ALA A 81 -7.81 3.18 6.93
C ALA A 81 -6.61 2.28 6.60
N THR A 82 -5.71 2.72 5.71
CA THR A 82 -4.46 2.00 5.39
C THR A 82 -3.55 1.94 6.61
N TRP A 83 -3.37 3.06 7.32
CA TRP A 83 -2.58 3.10 8.53
C TRP A 83 -3.14 2.18 9.61
N GLU A 84 -4.46 2.19 9.79
CA GLU A 84 -5.15 1.30 10.72
C GLU A 84 -4.89 -0.16 10.38
N ILE A 85 -5.01 -0.56 9.11
CA ILE A 85 -4.71 -1.93 8.66
C ILE A 85 -3.25 -2.30 8.93
N LEU A 86 -2.30 -1.39 8.66
CA LEU A 86 -0.88 -1.65 8.89
C LEU A 86 -0.52 -1.80 10.37
N ALA A 87 -1.28 -1.15 11.26
CA ALA A 87 -1.09 -1.20 12.71
C ALA A 87 -1.93 -2.28 13.41
N ASP A 88 -2.85 -2.93 12.69
CA ASP A 88 -3.81 -3.88 13.24
C ASP A 88 -3.18 -5.25 13.50
N LYS A 89 -3.07 -5.61 14.79
CA LYS A 89 -2.55 -6.90 15.25
C LYS A 89 -3.51 -8.07 15.00
N GLU A 90 -4.81 -7.81 14.93
CA GLU A 90 -5.81 -8.85 14.63
C GLU A 90 -5.74 -9.24 13.15
N ILE A 91 -5.42 -8.28 12.26
CA ILE A 91 -5.11 -8.56 10.86
C ILE A 91 -3.74 -9.26 10.73
N GLY A 92 -2.83 -9.01 11.67
CA GLY A 92 -1.48 -9.60 11.69
C GLY A 92 -0.50 -8.92 10.73
N MET A 93 -0.80 -7.69 10.29
CA MET A 93 0.09 -6.94 9.38
C MET A 93 1.43 -6.59 10.03
N PRO A 94 1.51 -6.11 11.29
CA PRO A 94 2.78 -5.83 11.94
C PRO A 94 3.69 -7.06 11.99
N GLU A 95 3.14 -8.21 12.38
CA GLU A 95 3.85 -9.47 12.51
C GLU A 95 4.34 -9.98 11.15
N LEU A 96 3.52 -9.84 10.10
CA LEU A 96 3.92 -10.18 8.73
C LEU A 96 5.08 -9.31 8.25
N ILE A 97 5.04 -8.00 8.50
CA ILE A 97 6.12 -7.07 8.13
C ILE A 97 7.40 -7.43 8.88
N GLU A 98 7.31 -7.64 10.20
CA GLU A 98 8.47 -8.01 11.03
C GLU A 98 9.09 -9.33 10.55
N THR A 99 8.25 -10.34 10.28
CA THR A 99 8.71 -11.65 9.76
C THR A 99 9.44 -11.48 8.44
N LYS A 100 8.88 -10.73 7.49
CA LYS A 100 9.48 -10.55 6.17
C LYS A 100 10.81 -9.78 6.22
N VAL A 101 10.88 -8.75 7.06
CA VAL A 101 12.12 -8.01 7.30
C VAL A 101 13.17 -8.91 7.94
N HIS A 102 12.79 -9.71 8.94
CA HIS A 102 13.70 -10.63 9.62
C HIS A 102 14.23 -11.72 8.69
N GLU A 103 13.36 -12.37 7.91
CA GLU A 103 13.72 -13.37 6.91
C GLU A 103 14.73 -12.79 5.89
N THR A 104 14.42 -11.62 5.33
CA THR A 104 15.31 -10.94 4.37
C THR A 104 16.67 -10.64 4.98
N LEU A 105 16.71 -10.18 6.23
CA LEU A 105 17.96 -9.90 6.93
C LEU A 105 18.79 -11.16 7.12
N CYS A 106 18.18 -12.26 7.58
CA CYS A 106 18.84 -13.56 7.73
C CYS A 106 19.44 -14.03 6.40
N GLU A 107 18.67 -13.99 5.32
CA GLU A 107 19.15 -14.38 4.00
C GLU A 107 20.33 -13.52 3.51
N LEU A 108 20.29 -12.20 3.73
CA LEU A 108 21.41 -11.31 3.39
C LEU A 108 22.68 -11.67 4.16
N HIS A 109 22.56 -12.02 5.44
CA HIS A 109 23.71 -12.47 6.23
C HIS A 109 24.26 -13.80 5.72
N GLU A 110 23.40 -14.74 5.36
CA GLU A 110 23.78 -16.04 4.79
C GLU A 110 24.50 -15.88 3.44
N GLU A 111 23.96 -15.07 2.53
CA GLU A 111 24.57 -14.76 1.23
C GLU A 111 25.97 -14.15 1.37
N ARG A 112 26.12 -13.19 2.30
CA ARG A 112 27.42 -12.55 2.58
C ARG A 112 28.41 -13.51 3.21
N ALA A 113 27.96 -14.40 4.10
CA ALA A 113 28.81 -15.42 4.70
C ALA A 113 29.31 -16.41 3.63
N ALA A 114 28.40 -16.88 2.76
CA ALA A 114 28.74 -17.76 1.64
C ALA A 114 29.74 -17.09 0.68
N ALA A 115 29.52 -15.83 0.31
CA ALA A 115 30.43 -15.08 -0.57
C ALA A 115 31.85 -14.93 0.01
N ARG A 116 32.00 -14.85 1.34
CA ARG A 116 33.30 -14.80 2.02
C ARG A 116 34.03 -16.16 2.04
N MET A 117 33.29 -17.26 1.92
CA MET A 117 33.84 -18.63 1.95
C MET A 117 34.26 -19.14 0.56
N VAL A 118 33.96 -18.43 -0.53
CA VAL A 118 34.42 -18.78 -1.88
C VAL A 118 35.93 -18.50 -1.99
N PRO A 119 36.80 -19.51 -2.20
CA PRO A 119 38.23 -19.29 -2.34
C PRO A 119 38.51 -18.45 -3.59
N LYS A 120 39.29 -17.37 -3.45
CA LYS A 120 39.86 -16.64 -4.59
C LYS A 120 40.98 -17.48 -5.22
N TYR A 121 40.63 -18.49 -6.01
CA TYR A 121 41.59 -19.13 -6.91
C TYR A 121 41.41 -18.59 -8.33
N GLU A 122 41.94 -17.41 -8.58
CA GLU A 122 42.29 -16.95 -9.92
C GLU A 122 43.58 -16.12 -9.83
N GLY A 123 44.65 -16.60 -10.49
CA GLY A 123 45.95 -15.91 -10.64
C GLY A 123 47.15 -16.78 -10.32
#